data_AF-A0A645C4G8-F1
#
_entry.id   AF-A0A645C4G8-F1
#
_cell.length_a   1.000
_cell.length_b   1.000
_cell.length_c   1.000
_cell.angle_alpha   90.00
_cell.angle_beta   90.00
_cell.angle_gamma   90.00
#
_symmetry.space_group_name_H-M   'P 1'
#
loop_
_entity.id
_entity.type
_entity.pdbx_description
1 polymer ?
#
loop_
_entity_poly.entity_id
_entity_poly.type
_entity_poly.pdbx_seq_one_letter_code
_entity_poly.pdbx_strand_id
1 'polypeptide(L)'
;MIRGVTISAIGFYGPQGRHVRLPLADPELNARIESFRYDGHSITNYEMESSAIAGLGKMMGHKCMTVCAIIANRVALESNADYKGSTEDLMKVVLERI
;
A
#
# COMPACT_ATOMS: atom_id res chain seq x y z
N MET A 1 -5.04 10.68 9.22
CA MET A 1 -4.18 9.55 8.82
C MET A 1 -4.64 8.32 9.58
N ILE A 2 -4.97 7.23 8.87
CA ILE A 2 -5.28 5.94 9.50
C ILE A 2 -3.94 5.29 9.85
N ARG A 3 -3.79 4.83 11.10
CA ARG A 3 -2.59 4.10 11.53
C ARG A 3 -2.78 2.62 11.24
N GLY A 4 -1.75 1.99 10.67
CA GLY A 4 -1.79 0.57 10.34
C GLY A 4 -0.52 0.13 9.62
N VAL A 5 -0.62 -1.03 8.97
CA VAL A 5 0.49 -1.68 8.26
C VAL A 5 0.25 -1.59 6.75
N THR A 6 1.30 -1.24 6.02
CA THR A 6 1.37 -1.36 4.56
C THR A 6 1.94 -2.74 4.20
N ILE A 7 1.33 -3.46 3.27
CA ILE A 7 1.98 -4.62 2.63
C ILE A 7 2.49 -4.24 1.23
N SER A 8 3.58 -4.88 0.79
CA SER A 8 4.04 -4.77 -0.61
C SER A 8 3.69 -6.03 -1.38
N ALA A 9 2.94 -5.87 -2.47
CA ALA A 9 2.63 -6.95 -3.39
C ALA A 9 3.70 -7.07 -4.47
N ILE A 10 3.98 -8.29 -4.92
CA ILE A 10 4.93 -8.59 -6.00
C ILE A 10 4.39 -8.29 -7.41
N GLY A 11 3.29 -7.54 -7.51
CA GLY A 11 2.66 -7.18 -8.77
C GLY A 11 1.31 -6.48 -8.56
N PHE A 12 0.75 -5.95 -9.65
CA PHE A 12 -0.45 -5.11 -9.57
C PHE A 12 -1.77 -5.91 -9.66
N TYR A 13 -1.84 -6.96 -10.47
CA TYR A 13 -3.11 -7.67 -10.72
C TYR A 13 -3.37 -8.81 -9.73
N GLY A 14 -3.07 -10.05 -10.14
CA GLY A 14 -3.28 -11.25 -9.33
C GLY A 14 -2.66 -11.17 -7.92
N PRO A 15 -1.43 -10.64 -7.76
CA PRO A 15 -0.82 -10.47 -6.43
C PRO A 15 -1.56 -9.51 -5.48
N GLN A 16 -2.50 -8.72 -6.00
CA GLN A 16 -3.39 -7.86 -5.23
C GLN A 16 -4.86 -8.31 -5.36
N GLY A 17 -5.11 -9.55 -5.75
CA GLY A 17 -6.45 -10.12 -5.90
C GLY A 17 -7.31 -9.48 -6.98
N ARG A 18 -6.73 -8.89 -8.03
CA ARG A 18 -7.48 -8.39 -9.19
C ARG A 18 -7.59 -9.49 -10.26
N HIS A 19 -8.81 -9.92 -10.55
CA HIS A 19 -9.11 -10.85 -11.65
C HIS A 19 -9.14 -10.08 -12.98
N VAL A 20 -8.45 -10.58 -14.01
CA VAL A 20 -8.54 -10.01 -15.37
C VAL A 20 -8.96 -11.05 -16.40
N ARG A 21 -8.26 -12.19 -16.47
CA ARG A 21 -8.60 -13.32 -17.38
C ARG A 21 -8.48 -14.65 -16.67
N LEU A 22 -7.27 -14.98 -16.23
CA LEU A 22 -6.99 -16.19 -15.46
C LEU A 22 -7.51 -16.06 -14.02
N PRO A 23 -7.97 -17.16 -13.41
CA PRO A 23 -8.37 -17.17 -12.01
C PRO A 23 -7.18 -16.80 -11.10
N LEU A 24 -7.49 -16.21 -9.95
CA LEU A 24 -6.51 -15.95 -8.91
C LEU A 24 -6.00 -17.26 -8.32
N ALA A 25 -4.68 -17.34 -8.07
CA ALA A 25 -4.10 -18.47 -7.33
C ALA A 25 -4.67 -18.56 -5.90
N ASP A 26 -5.06 -17.42 -5.34
CA ASP A 26 -5.70 -17.31 -4.03
C ASP A 26 -6.87 -16.31 -4.11
N PRO A 27 -8.10 -16.80 -4.30
CA PRO A 27 -9.30 -15.96 -4.36
C PRO A 27 -9.62 -15.24 -3.03
N GLU A 28 -9.19 -15.80 -1.89
CA GLU A 28 -9.52 -15.29 -0.55
C GLU A 28 -8.46 -14.31 0.00
N LEU A 29 -7.45 -13.96 -0.80
CA LEU A 29 -6.32 -13.13 -0.39
C LEU A 29 -6.76 -11.83 0.29
N ASN A 30 -7.67 -11.08 -0.35
CA ASN A 30 -8.12 -9.79 0.16
C ASN A 30 -8.94 -9.94 1.45
N ALA A 31 -9.80 -10.95 1.55
CA ALA A 31 -10.56 -11.22 2.77
C ALA A 31 -9.63 -11.54 3.96
N ARG A 32 -8.54 -12.28 3.71
CA ARG A 32 -7.51 -12.55 4.72
C ARG A 32 -6.72 -11.31 5.12
N ILE A 33 -6.39 -10.44 4.16
CA ILE A 33 -5.74 -9.14 4.43
C ILE A 33 -6.64 -8.24 5.28
N GLU A 34 -7.92 -8.13 4.92
CA GLU A 34 -8.90 -7.28 5.61
C GLU A 34 -9.20 -7.75 7.04
N SER A 35 -9.19 -9.06 7.28
CA SER A 35 -9.39 -9.66 8.61
C SER A 35 -8.12 -9.74 9.46
N PHE A 36 -6.94 -9.52 8.88
CA PHE A 36 -5.67 -9.60 9.61
C PHE A 36 -5.61 -8.60 10.76
N ARG A 37 -5.27 -9.08 11.96
CA ARG A 37 -5.01 -8.27 13.15
C ARG A 37 -3.76 -8.79 13.85
N TYR A 38 -2.86 -7.89 14.23
CA TYR A 38 -1.65 -8.23 14.99
C TYR A 38 -1.24 -7.07 15.88
N ASP A 39 -1.08 -7.29 17.20
CA ASP A 39 -0.73 -6.25 18.18
C ASP A 39 -1.55 -4.96 18.03
N GLY A 40 -2.86 -5.09 17.83
CA GLY A 40 -3.78 -3.97 17.62
C GLY A 40 -3.66 -3.27 16.26
N HIS A 41 -2.78 -3.72 15.37
CA HIS A 41 -2.62 -3.21 14.02
C HIS A 41 -3.47 -4.00 13.01
N SER A 42 -3.96 -3.29 12.00
CA SER A 42 -4.58 -3.85 10.79
C SER A 42 -3.77 -3.45 9.56
N ILE A 43 -3.91 -4.22 8.48
CA ILE A 43 -3.41 -3.80 7.16
C ILE A 43 -4.35 -2.71 6.63
N THR A 44 -3.80 -1.57 6.22
CA THR A 44 -4.59 -0.38 5.83
C THR A 44 -4.48 -0.03 4.37
N ASN A 45 -3.43 -0.48 3.72
CA ASN A 45 -3.12 -0.21 2.33
C ASN A 45 -2.07 -1.20 1.85
N TYR A 46 -1.85 -1.18 0.55
CA TYR A 46 -0.73 -1.88 -0.04
C TYR A 46 -0.29 -1.26 -1.35
N GLU A 47 0.99 -1.46 -1.61
CA GLU A 47 1.77 -0.94 -2.74
C GLU A 47 2.76 -2.04 -3.15
N MET A 48 3.94 -1.75 -3.71
CA MET A 48 4.81 -2.79 -4.26
C MET A 48 6.28 -2.70 -3.81
N GLU A 49 6.71 -1.63 -3.13
CA GLU A 49 8.13 -1.32 -2.93
C GLU A 49 8.54 -1.21 -1.45
N SER A 50 7.63 -0.76 -0.57
CA SER A 50 7.96 -0.23 0.76
C SER A 50 8.59 -1.24 1.71
N SER A 51 8.15 -2.49 1.70
CA SER A 51 8.70 -3.54 2.55
C SER A 51 10.16 -3.85 2.22
N ALA A 52 10.52 -3.87 0.94
CA ALA A 52 11.90 -4.08 0.50
C ALA A 52 12.78 -2.90 0.91
N ILE A 53 12.31 -1.67 0.69
CA ILE A 53 13.02 -0.44 1.08
C ILE A 53 13.23 -0.40 2.60
N ALA A 54 12.18 -0.66 3.38
CA ALA A 54 12.25 -0.65 4.85
C ALA A 54 13.19 -1.76 5.38
N GLY A 55 13.11 -2.97 4.81
CA GLY A 55 13.95 -4.10 5.19
C GLY A 55 15.43 -3.85 4.88
N LEU A 56 15.75 -3.51 3.64
CA LEU A 56 17.13 -3.23 3.20
C LEU A 56 17.71 -2.01 3.92
N GLY A 57 16.94 -0.92 4.01
CA GLY A 57 17.34 0.30 4.71
C GLY A 57 17.71 0.03 6.17
N LYS A 58 16.88 -0.75 6.88
CA LYS A 58 17.18 -1.16 8.26
C LYS A 58 18.46 -1.98 8.35
N MET A 59 18.68 -2.95 7.45
CA MET A 59 19.89 -3.78 7.44
C MET A 59 21.17 -2.96 7.15
N MET A 60 21.04 -1.88 6.38
CA MET A 60 22.15 -0.97 6.05
C MET A 60 22.35 0.16 7.07
N GLY A 61 21.54 0.24 8.13
CA GLY A 61 21.63 1.30 9.14
C GLY A 61 21.00 2.65 8.72
N HIS A 62 20.18 2.65 7.67
CA HIS A 62 19.46 3.83 7.19
C HIS A 62 18.09 4.00 7.86
N LYS A 63 17.66 5.26 8.01
CA LYS A 63 16.28 5.63 8.32
C LYS A 63 15.53 5.85 7.01
N CYS A 64 14.71 4.90 6.61
CA CYS A 64 13.93 5.00 5.38
C CYS A 64 12.45 5.25 5.71
N MET A 65 11.78 5.99 4.84
CA MET A 65 10.33 6.17 4.86
C MET A 65 9.76 6.10 3.46
N THR A 66 8.52 5.62 3.36
CA THR A 66 7.74 5.61 2.12
C THR A 66 6.41 6.29 2.36
N VAL A 67 5.97 7.04 1.37
CA VAL A 67 4.75 7.83 1.40
C VAL A 67 4.00 7.60 0.10
N CYS A 68 2.71 7.28 0.21
CA CYS A 68 1.88 6.91 -0.93
C CYS A 68 0.65 7.80 -0.96
N ALA A 69 0.31 8.31 -2.15
CA ALA A 69 -1.00 8.89 -2.39
C ALA A 69 -2.01 7.75 -2.60
N ILE A 70 -3.12 7.78 -1.89
CA ILE A 70 -4.19 6.80 -2.08
C ILE A 70 -5.00 7.20 -3.31
N ILE A 71 -4.90 6.40 -4.37
CA ILE A 71 -5.60 6.63 -5.64
C ILE A 71 -6.79 5.69 -5.84
N ALA A 72 -6.90 4.63 -5.03
CA ALA A 72 -7.98 3.66 -5.11
C ALA A 72 -8.35 3.16 -3.72
N ASN A 73 -9.62 3.28 -3.37
CA ASN A 73 -10.22 2.74 -2.17
C ASN A 73 -11.09 1.54 -2.55
N ARG A 74 -10.64 0.34 -2.20
CA ARG A 74 -11.31 -0.91 -2.59
C ARG A 74 -12.58 -1.20 -1.80
N VAL A 75 -12.67 -0.70 -0.56
CA VAL A 75 -13.85 -0.87 0.29
C VAL A 75 -14.96 0.07 -0.17
N ALA A 76 -14.61 1.32 -0.48
CA ALA A 76 -15.57 2.31 -1.00
C ALA A 76 -15.89 2.13 -2.49
N LEU A 77 -15.13 1.29 -3.21
CA LEU A 77 -15.20 1.16 -4.67
C LEU A 77 -14.96 2.48 -5.43
N GLU A 78 -14.14 3.35 -4.84
CA GLU A 78 -13.79 4.65 -5.40
C GLU A 78 -12.36 4.66 -5.92
N SER A 79 -12.13 5.34 -7.04
CA SER A 79 -10.78 5.56 -7.58
C SER A 79 -10.64 6.95 -8.16
N ASN A 80 -9.50 7.59 -7.90
CA ASN A 80 -9.12 8.84 -8.53
C ASN A 80 -8.13 8.55 -9.67
N ALA A 81 -8.58 8.72 -10.91
CA ALA A 81 -7.72 8.61 -12.09
C ALA A 81 -6.86 9.86 -12.32
N ASP A 82 -7.29 11.03 -11.83
CA ASP A 82 -6.54 12.29 -11.87
C ASP A 82 -5.85 12.55 -10.53
N TYR A 83 -4.89 11.69 -10.21
CA TYR A 83 -4.15 11.74 -8.95
C TYR A 83 -2.94 12.69 -9.00
N LYS A 84 -2.77 13.44 -10.10
CA LYS A 84 -1.60 14.33 -10.27
C LYS A 84 -1.58 15.41 -9.19
N GLY A 85 -2.69 16.09 -8.97
CA GLY A 85 -2.82 17.10 -7.90
C GLY A 85 -2.56 16.51 -6.51
N SER A 86 -3.13 15.34 -6.21
CA SER A 86 -2.90 14.65 -4.93
C SER A 86 -1.42 14.28 -4.71
N THR A 87 -0.70 13.98 -5.79
CA THR A 87 0.73 13.66 -5.73
C THR A 87 1.56 14.92 -5.47
N GLU A 88 1.25 16.04 -6.14
CA GLU A 88 1.91 17.33 -5.91
C GLU A 88 1.71 17.82 -4.47
N ASP A 89 0.51 17.67 -3.92
CA ASP A 89 0.23 18.04 -2.53
C ASP A 89 0.94 17.12 -1.53
N LEU A 90 1.01 15.82 -1.82
CA LEU A 90 1.80 14.89 -1.01
C LEU A 90 3.28 15.28 -1.01
N MET A 91 3.85 15.66 -2.16
CA MET A 91 5.24 16.09 -2.25
C MET A 91 5.52 17.31 -1.36
N LYS A 92 4.66 18.33 -1.40
CA LYS A 92 4.78 19.52 -0.53
C LYS A 92 4.78 19.13 0.95
N VAL A 93 3.80 18.31 1.36
CA VAL A 93 3.67 17.84 2.75
C VAL A 93 4.90 17.06 3.21
N VAL A 94 5.51 16.26 2.32
CA VAL A 94 6.71 15.50 2.64
C VAL A 94 7.91 16.42 2.79
N LEU A 95 8.13 17.32 1.83
CA LEU A 95 9.23 18.29 1.86
C LEU A 95 9.17 19.22 3.09
N GLU A 96 7.99 19.58 3.57
CA GLU A 96 7.81 20.40 4.78
C GLU A 96 8.12 19.64 6.08
N ARG A 97 8.08 18.30 6.06
CA ARG A 97 8.19 17.45 7.27
C ARG A 97 9.54 16.75 7.40
N ILE A 98 10.35 16.76 6.36
CA ILE A 98 11.73 16.26 6.37
C ILE A 98 12.71 17.40 6.59
#